data_AF-A0A8J5BGR6-F1
#
_entry.id   AF-A0A8J5BGR6-F1
#
_cell.length_a   1.000
_cell.length_b   1.000
_cell.length_c   1.000
_cell.angle_alpha   90.00
_cell.angle_beta   90.00
_cell.angle_gamma   90.00
#
_symmetry.space_group_name_H-M   'P 1'
#
loop_
_entity.id
_entity.type
_entity.pdbx_description
1 polymer ?
#
loop_
_entity_poly.entity_id
_entity_poly.type
_entity_poly.pdbx_seq_one_letter_code
_entity_poly.pdbx_strand_id
1 'polypeptide(L)'
;MDAKTLRAVGWIPQAVKTQIYRGDSSFPFLTQDQGLLVQSDQFRSQTQNVEDCYERLAIALRQIRLPDRPHSEESVAKWDKIAKKEDKKRLEAKKRASQKKASRRVKGDW
;
A
#
# COMPACT_ATOMS: atom_id res chain seq x y z
N MET A 1 -21.31 -14.68 -28.77
CA MET A 1 -19.93 -14.99 -29.17
C MET A 1 -19.03 -14.49 -28.07
N ASP A 2 -18.24 -15.40 -27.52
CA ASP A 2 -17.86 -15.42 -26.10
C ASP A 2 -16.90 -14.32 -25.68
N ALA A 3 -17.34 -13.53 -24.70
CA ALA A 3 -16.55 -12.46 -24.09
C ALA A 3 -15.44 -13.04 -23.19
N LYS A 4 -14.41 -13.62 -23.78
CA LYS A 4 -13.17 -14.01 -23.09
C LYS A 4 -12.19 -12.84 -22.96
N THR A 5 -12.70 -11.61 -22.84
CA THR A 5 -11.88 -10.40 -22.71
C THR A 5 -11.93 -9.88 -21.29
N LEU A 6 -10.79 -9.45 -20.77
CA LEU A 6 -10.68 -8.92 -19.40
C LEU A 6 -11.59 -7.68 -19.18
N ARG A 7 -11.92 -6.93 -20.23
CA ARG A 7 -12.83 -5.78 -20.17
C ARG A 7 -14.24 -6.16 -19.71
N ALA A 8 -14.78 -7.27 -20.22
CA ALA A 8 -16.16 -7.70 -19.96
C ALA A 8 -16.36 -8.33 -18.57
N VAL A 9 -15.28 -8.67 -17.88
CA VAL A 9 -15.30 -9.38 -16.60
C VAL A 9 -15.81 -8.49 -15.46
N GLY A 10 -16.91 -8.87 -14.81
CA GLY A 10 -17.54 -8.06 -13.75
C GLY A 10 -16.85 -8.08 -12.38
N TRP A 11 -16.06 -9.12 -12.07
CA TRP A 11 -15.47 -9.30 -10.73
C TRP A 11 -14.18 -8.49 -10.49
N ILE A 12 -13.54 -7.98 -11.55
CA ILE A 12 -12.33 -7.16 -11.45
C ILE A 12 -12.71 -5.67 -11.46
N PRO A 13 -12.29 -4.87 -10.47
CA PRO A 13 -12.53 -3.43 -10.46
C PRO A 13 -11.97 -2.71 -11.69
N GLN A 14 -12.69 -1.70 -12.17
CA GLN A 14 -12.30 -0.93 -13.36
C GLN A 14 -10.93 -0.24 -13.21
N ALA A 15 -10.55 0.16 -11.99
CA ALA A 15 -9.25 0.76 -11.71
C ALA A 15 -8.09 -0.21 -12.01
N VAL A 16 -8.24 -1.48 -11.61
CA VAL A 16 -7.26 -2.54 -11.87
C VAL A 16 -7.19 -2.84 -13.36
N LYS A 17 -8.34 -2.97 -14.04
CA LYS A 17 -8.38 -3.14 -15.51
C LYS A 17 -7.64 -2.00 -16.22
N THR A 18 -7.90 -0.76 -15.79
CA THR A 18 -7.28 0.42 -16.38
C THR A 18 -5.76 0.40 -16.20
N GLN A 19 -5.25 -0.06 -15.06
CA GLN A 19 -3.81 -0.20 -14.83
C GLN A 19 -3.19 -1.31 -15.68
N ILE A 20 -3.86 -2.47 -15.79
CA ILE A 20 -3.40 -3.57 -16.65
C ILE A 20 -3.23 -3.09 -18.09
N TYR A 21 -4.12 -2.21 -18.58
CA TYR A 21 -4.05 -1.68 -19.95
C TYR A 21 -3.21 -0.41 -20.11
N ARG A 22 -3.06 0.43 -19.08
CA ARG A 22 -2.31 1.70 -19.14
C ARG A 22 -0.84 1.54 -18.75
N GLY A 23 -0.50 0.52 -17.98
CA GLY A 23 0.74 0.48 -17.22
C GLY A 23 1.98 0.23 -18.06
N ASP A 24 3.03 1.01 -17.78
CA ASP A 24 4.43 0.87 -18.24
C ASP A 24 5.08 -0.47 -17.83
N SER A 25 4.37 -1.30 -17.07
CA SER A 25 4.74 -2.67 -16.68
C SER A 25 3.73 -3.63 -17.31
N SER A 26 4.16 -4.28 -18.39
CA SER A 26 3.37 -5.29 -19.09
C SER A 26 2.90 -6.37 -18.10
N PHE A 27 1.58 -6.51 -17.91
CA PHE A 27 1.04 -7.60 -17.11
C PHE A 27 1.43 -8.93 -17.79
N PRO A 28 2.18 -9.82 -17.12
CA PRO A 28 2.88 -10.92 -17.80
C PRO A 28 1.94 -11.95 -18.42
N PHE A 29 0.68 -11.97 -18.01
CA PHE A 29 -0.32 -12.95 -18.45
C PHE A 29 -1.32 -12.38 -19.47
N LEU A 30 -1.10 -11.16 -19.97
CA LEU A 30 -1.99 -10.53 -20.95
C LEU A 30 -1.67 -11.00 -22.37
N THR A 31 -2.68 -11.48 -23.10
CA THR A 31 -2.54 -11.86 -24.52
C THR A 31 -2.89 -10.71 -25.47
N GLN A 32 -2.49 -10.83 -26.74
CA GLN A 32 -2.84 -9.87 -27.80
C GLN A 32 -4.36 -9.73 -27.99
N ASP A 33 -5.11 -10.82 -27.79
CA ASP A 33 -6.58 -10.85 -27.84
C ASP A 33 -7.24 -10.23 -26.60
N GLN A 34 -6.47 -9.58 -25.71
CA GLN A 34 -6.94 -8.98 -24.47
C GLN A 34 -7.55 -9.99 -23.48
N GLY A 35 -7.14 -11.26 -23.60
CA GLY A 35 -7.43 -12.33 -22.66
C GLY A 35 -6.34 -12.49 -21.62
N LEU A 36 -6.59 -13.34 -20.61
CA LEU A 36 -5.60 -13.75 -19.62
C LEU A 36 -5.18 -15.20 -19.85
N LEU A 37 -3.89 -15.45 -19.94
CA LEU A 37 -3.32 -16.79 -20.03
C LEU A 37 -2.28 -16.98 -18.93
N VAL A 38 -2.58 -17.87 -17.98
CA VAL A 38 -1.66 -18.32 -16.93
C VAL A 38 -1.42 -19.81 -17.14
N GLN A 39 -0.16 -20.21 -17.22
CA GLN A 39 0.25 -21.60 -17.44
C GLN A 39 1.27 -22.02 -16.38
N SER A 40 1.10 -23.23 -15.85
CA SER A 40 2.05 -23.89 -14.96
C SER A 40 2.16 -25.37 -15.30
N ASP A 41 3.39 -25.85 -15.39
CA ASP A 41 3.80 -27.22 -15.68
C ASP A 41 4.78 -27.77 -14.62
N GLN A 42 4.81 -27.15 -13.44
CA GLN A 42 5.79 -27.44 -12.38
C GLN A 42 5.58 -28.82 -11.72
N PHE A 43 4.33 -29.26 -11.56
CA PHE A 43 3.98 -30.50 -10.86
C PHE A 43 3.45 -31.57 -11.83
N ARG A 44 3.57 -32.83 -11.42
CA ARG A 44 2.95 -33.96 -12.14
C ARG A 44 1.43 -34.01 -11.96
N SER A 45 0.90 -33.48 -10.87
CA SER A 45 -0.53 -33.48 -10.58
C SER A 45 -1.19 -32.25 -11.20
N GLN A 46 -2.27 -32.47 -11.97
CA GLN A 46 -3.06 -31.39 -12.55
C GLN A 46 -3.62 -30.45 -11.47
N THR A 47 -4.06 -30.99 -10.34
CA THR A 47 -4.64 -30.20 -9.25
C THR A 47 -3.61 -29.21 -8.67
N GLN A 48 -2.36 -29.65 -8.53
CA GLN A 48 -1.28 -28.80 -8.03
C GLN A 48 -0.92 -27.69 -9.03
N ASN A 49 -0.90 -28.02 -10.33
CA ASN A 49 -0.67 -27.02 -11.38
C ASN A 49 -1.79 -25.98 -11.45
N VAL A 50 -3.04 -26.38 -11.19
CA VAL A 50 -4.18 -25.45 -11.13
C VAL A 50 -4.03 -24.48 -9.95
N GLU A 51 -3.67 -24.98 -8.77
CA GLU A 51 -3.45 -24.13 -7.59
C GLU A 51 -2.31 -23.15 -7.82
N ASP A 52 -1.19 -23.61 -8.40
CA ASP A 52 -0.05 -22.75 -8.74
C ASP A 52 -0.44 -21.65 -9.74
N CYS A 53 -1.29 -21.95 -10.72
CA CYS A 53 -1.81 -20.93 -11.63
C CYS A 53 -2.59 -19.85 -10.89
N TYR A 54 -3.42 -20.22 -9.91
CA TYR A 54 -4.15 -19.25 -9.09
C TYR A 54 -3.23 -18.41 -8.20
N GLU A 55 -2.22 -19.03 -7.59
CA GLU A 55 -1.24 -18.30 -6.77
C GLU A 55 -0.45 -17.29 -7.60
N ARG A 56 0.04 -17.69 -8.78
CA ARG A 56 0.78 -16.81 -9.69
C ARG A 56 -0.08 -15.65 -10.17
N LEU A 57 -1.36 -15.90 -10.46
CA LEU A 57 -2.32 -14.84 -10.80
C LEU A 57 -2.49 -13.88 -9.62
N ALA A 58 -2.67 -14.39 -8.39
CA ALA A 58 -2.84 -13.58 -7.20
C ALA A 58 -1.61 -12.72 -6.89
N ILE A 59 -0.40 -13.26 -7.05
CA ILE A 59 0.85 -12.53 -6.87
C ILE A 59 0.96 -11.38 -7.88
N ALA A 60 0.68 -11.65 -9.16
CA ALA A 60 0.71 -10.60 -10.18
C ALA A 60 -0.34 -9.52 -9.92
N LEU A 61 -1.55 -9.88 -9.48
CA LEU A 61 -2.58 -8.91 -9.10
C LEU A 61 -2.18 -8.06 -7.88
N ARG A 62 -1.46 -8.62 -6.90
CA ARG A 62 -0.93 -7.87 -5.74
C ARG A 62 0.20 -6.92 -6.14
N GLN A 63 0.98 -7.25 -7.16
CA GLN A 63 2.05 -6.39 -7.67
C GLN A 63 1.53 -5.18 -8.42
N ILE A 64 0.32 -5.25 -8.98
CA ILE A 64 -0.38 -4.10 -9.54
C ILE A 64 -0.62 -3.14 -8.37
N ARG A 65 0.28 -2.17 -8.23
CA ARG A 65 0.09 -1.06 -7.31
C ARG A 65 -1.15 -0.32 -7.77
N LEU A 66 -2.26 -0.48 -7.05
CA LEU A 66 -3.20 0.61 -6.97
C LEU A 66 -2.36 1.83 -6.57
N PRO A 67 -2.40 2.95 -7.32
CA PRO A 67 -1.70 4.14 -6.89
C PRO A 67 -2.27 4.43 -5.52
N ASP A 68 -1.42 4.30 -4.50
CA ASP A 68 -1.63 4.99 -3.25
C ASP A 68 -1.96 6.40 -3.68
N ARG A 69 -3.19 6.85 -3.37
CA ARG A 69 -3.60 8.21 -3.73
C ARG A 69 -2.43 9.09 -3.30
N PRO A 70 -1.78 9.83 -4.23
CA PRO A 70 -0.64 10.64 -3.84
C PRO A 70 -1.12 11.45 -2.64
N HIS A 71 -0.41 11.34 -1.51
CA HIS A 71 -0.75 12.14 -0.35
C HIS A 71 -0.75 13.58 -0.87
N SER A 72 -1.93 14.20 -0.93
CA SER A 72 -2.06 15.59 -1.37
C SER A 72 -1.01 16.39 -0.61
N GLU A 73 -0.35 17.35 -1.26
CA GLU A 73 0.67 18.19 -0.63
C GLU A 73 0.16 18.81 0.69
N GLU A 74 -1.15 19.06 0.76
CA GLU A 74 -1.87 19.49 1.96
C GLU A 74 -1.79 18.50 3.12
N SER A 75 -1.86 17.19 2.82
CA SER A 75 -1.76 16.11 3.80
C SER A 75 -0.36 16.05 4.38
N VAL A 76 0.67 16.12 3.53
CA VAL A 76 2.08 16.13 3.97
C VAL A 76 2.35 17.35 4.86
N ALA A 77 1.92 18.54 4.42
CA ALA A 77 2.06 19.77 5.20
C ALA A 77 1.31 19.72 6.55
N LYS A 78 0.17 19.02 6.60
CA LYS A 78 -0.60 18.82 7.85
C LYS A 78 0.17 17.93 8.83
N TRP A 79 0.78 16.84 8.34
CA TRP A 79 1.60 15.95 9.17
C TRP A 79 2.82 16.67 9.75
N ASP A 80 3.51 17.49 8.95
CA ASP A 80 4.64 18.30 9.43
C ASP A 80 4.24 19.28 10.53
N LYS A 81 3.08 19.92 10.40
CA LYS A 81 2.53 20.83 11.43
C LYS A 81 2.22 20.09 12.73
N ILE A 82 1.69 18.86 12.63
CA ILE A 82 1.40 18.02 13.81
C ILE A 82 2.70 17.65 14.52
N ALA A 83 3.70 17.17 13.79
CA ALA A 83 5.01 16.80 14.34
C ALA A 83 5.68 17.98 15.06
N LYS A 84 5.73 19.16 14.42
CA LYS A 84 6.28 20.38 15.04
C LYS A 84 5.53 20.80 16.31
N LYS A 85 4.21 20.62 16.35
CA LYS A 85 3.39 20.95 17.54
C LYS A 85 3.66 19.97 18.69
N GLU A 86 3.82 18.69 18.38
CA GLU A 86 4.11 17.66 19.37
C GLU A 86 5.49 17.85 20.00
N ASP A 87 6.51 18.17 19.20
CA ASP A 87 7.85 18.45 19.71
C ASP A 87 7.89 19.66 20.66
N LYS A 88 7.18 20.75 20.33
CA LYS A 88 7.05 21.91 21.22
C LYS A 88 6.43 21.53 22.55
N LYS A 89 5.31 20.78 22.53
CA LYS A 89 4.65 20.28 23.74
C LYS A 89 5.58 19.42 24.58
N ARG A 90 6.33 18.51 23.96
CA ARG A 90 7.30 17.64 24.64
C ARG A 90 8.40 18.47 25.33
N LEU A 91 8.96 19.46 24.65
CA LEU A 91 9.99 20.34 25.22
C LEU A 91 9.46 21.18 26.38
N GLU A 92 8.26 21.75 26.27
CA GLU A 92 7.62 22.50 27.35
C GLU A 92 7.32 21.62 28.57
N ALA A 93 6.81 20.40 28.35
CA ALA A 93 6.59 19.44 29.42
C ALA A 93 7.90 19.08 30.14
N LYS A 94 8.99 18.85 29.38
CA LYS A 94 10.33 18.59 29.93
C LYS A 94 10.84 19.77 30.75
N LYS A 95 10.70 21.01 30.26
CA LYS A 95 11.08 22.24 30.97
C LYS A 95 10.28 22.39 32.27
N ARG A 96 8.96 22.23 32.22
CA ARG A 96 8.07 22.34 33.38
C ARG A 96 8.42 21.30 34.45
N ALA A 97 8.70 20.05 34.05
CA ALA A 97 9.14 19.01 34.96
C ALA A 97 10.49 19.33 35.62
N SER A 98 11.44 19.88 34.86
CA SER A 98 12.73 20.33 35.38
C SER A 98 12.60 21.46 36.40
N GLN A 99 11.84 22.51 36.07
CA GLN A 99 11.56 23.62 36.99
C GLN A 99 10.87 23.15 38.28
N LYS A 100 9.89 22.24 38.17
CA LYS A 100 9.23 21.63 39.33
C LYS A 100 10.22 20.89 40.23
N LYS A 101 11.18 20.14 39.66
CA LYS A 101 12.24 19.48 40.43
C LYS A 101 13.18 20.48 41.09
N ALA A 102 13.59 21.54 40.39
CA ALA A 102 14.46 22.59 40.94
C ALA A 102 13.79 23.31 42.12
N SER A 103 12.52 23.69 42.00
CA SER A 103 11.76 24.37 43.08
C SER A 103 11.65 23.55 44.38
N ARG A 104 11.66 22.21 44.27
CA ARG A 104 11.66 21.31 45.44
C ARG A 104 13.01 21.26 46.15
N ARG A 105 14.11 21.38 45.42
CA ARG A 105 15.47 21.36 46.00
C ARG A 105 15.74 22.62 46.82
N VAL A 106 15.32 23.78 46.32
CA VAL A 106 15.53 25.08 46.99
C VAL A 106 14.78 25.19 48.32
N LYS A 107 13.66 24.47 48.49
CA LYS A 107 12.85 24.51 49.72
C LYS A 107 13.33 23.55 50.82
N GLY A 108 14.34 22.71 50.53
CA GLY A 108 14.88 21.70 51.45
C GLY A 108 16.26 22.04 52.03
N ASP A 109 16.82 23.21 51.72
CA ASP A 109 17.99 23.75 52.44
C ASP A 109 17.47 24.55 53.65
N TRP A 110 17.26 23.85 54.76
CA TRP A 110 17.14 24.36 56.14
C TRP A 110 17.70 23.31 57.08
#